data_AF-A0A101G3X4-F1
#
_entry.id   AF-A0A101G3X4-F1
#
_cell.length_a   1.000
_cell.length_b   1.000
_cell.length_c   1.000
_cell.angle_alpha   90.00
_cell.angle_beta   90.00
_cell.angle_gamma   90.00
#
_symmetry.space_group_name_H-M   'P 1'
#
loop_
_entity.id
_entity.type
_entity.pdbx_description
1 polymer ?
#
loop_
_entity_poly.entity_id
_entity_poly.type
_entity_poly.pdbx_seq_one_letter_code
_entity_poly.pdbx_strand_id
1 'polypeptide(L)'
;YVACYMTKDTGKVSETGYRFDSLVLHSGWYNKVLYYSKYPWQTNTGVWIANSTADTDLINADEDELELFTERCKIELFRDLKDYDQMALAQNEYEMLKQNYKMKNPTEKLKVETYYY
;
A
#
# COMPACT_ATOMS: atom_id res chain seq x y z
N TYR A 1 -6.89 4.86 23.36
CA TYR A 1 -6.58 6.17 23.97
C TYR A 1 -6.36 7.16 22.84
N VAL A 2 -7.10 8.27 22.80
CA VAL A 2 -6.95 9.31 21.78
C VAL A 2 -6.55 10.58 22.50
N ALA A 3 -5.38 11.12 22.16
CA ALA A 3 -4.88 12.38 22.70
C ALA A 3 -4.68 13.37 21.54
N CYS A 4 -5.25 14.57 21.69
CA CYS A 4 -5.11 15.66 20.73
C CYS A 4 -4.13 16.68 21.31
N TYR A 5 -3.07 16.99 20.56
CA TYR A 5 -2.07 17.97 20.96
C TYR A 5 -2.05 19.09 19.91
N MET A 6 -2.07 20.33 20.38
CA MET A 6 -1.86 21.51 19.55
C MET A 6 -0.46 22.05 19.84
N THR A 7 0.42 22.00 18.84
CA THR A 7 1.73 22.66 18.88
C THR A 7 1.60 24.05 18.28
N LYS A 8 2.20 25.05 18.94
CA LYS A 8 2.23 26.42 18.43
C LYS A 8 3.46 26.61 17.56
N ASP A 9 3.30 27.31 16.46
CA ASP A 9 4.43 27.75 15.66
C ASP A 9 5.20 28.89 16.38
N THR A 10 6.47 29.05 16.04
CA THR A 10 7.43 29.91 16.77
C THR A 10 7.01 31.38 16.78
N GLY A 11 6.22 31.84 15.80
CA GLY A 11 5.69 33.21 15.75
C GLY A 11 4.45 33.48 16.62
N LYS A 12 3.89 32.46 17.28
CA LYS A 12 2.56 32.51 17.93
C LYS A 12 2.61 32.34 19.46
N VAL A 13 3.78 32.63 20.05
CA VAL A 13 4.11 32.35 21.47
C VAL A 13 3.14 33.02 22.46
N SER A 14 2.69 34.24 22.16
CA SER A 14 1.84 35.04 23.06
C SER A 14 0.35 35.04 22.70
N GLU A 15 -0.07 34.28 21.69
CA GLU A 15 -1.49 34.18 21.34
C GLU A 15 -2.21 33.22 22.30
N THR A 16 -3.24 33.74 22.95
CA THR A 16 -4.09 33.01 23.90
C THR A 16 -5.55 33.17 23.51
N GLY A 17 -6.42 32.27 23.98
CA GLY A 17 -7.86 32.36 23.72
C GLY A 17 -8.36 31.57 22.50
N TYR A 18 -7.65 30.53 22.07
CA TYR A 18 -8.19 29.56 21.12
C TYR A 18 -9.45 28.90 21.70
N ARG A 19 -10.58 29.08 21.01
CA ARG A 19 -11.87 28.47 21.37
C ARG A 19 -12.28 27.58 20.22
N PHE A 20 -12.57 26.32 20.54
CA PHE A 20 -13.13 25.37 19.58
C PHE A 20 -14.62 25.25 19.90
N ASP A 21 -15.47 25.55 18.93
CA ASP A 21 -16.92 25.46 19.07
C ASP A 21 -17.40 24.00 18.88
N SER A 22 -16.74 23.25 18.00
CA SER A 22 -17.03 21.83 17.79
C SER A 22 -15.79 21.08 17.33
N LEU A 23 -15.56 19.90 17.92
CA LEU A 23 -14.54 18.94 17.50
C LEU A 23 -15.23 17.60 17.27
N VAL A 24 -15.42 17.23 15.99
CA VAL A 24 -16.07 15.97 15.62
C VAL A 24 -15.03 14.97 15.15
N LEU A 25 -14.87 13.90 15.91
CA LEU A 25 -14.02 12.76 15.56
C LEU A 25 -14.90 11.67 14.94
N HIS A 26 -14.70 11.38 13.66
CA HIS A 26 -15.40 10.28 12.99
C HIS A 26 -14.55 9.01 13.10
N SER A 27 -15.07 8.01 13.80
CA SER A 27 -14.59 6.63 13.68
C SER A 27 -15.53 5.92 12.72
N GLY A 28 -15.14 5.84 11.44
CA GLY A 28 -15.89 5.13 10.40
C GLY A 28 -14.98 4.16 9.67
N TRP A 29 -15.55 3.08 9.15
CA TRP A 29 -14.85 2.21 8.21
C TRP A 29 -14.74 2.97 6.88
N TYR A 30 -13.51 3.22 6.45
CA TYR A 30 -13.27 3.66 5.07
C TYR A 30 -13.68 2.51 4.16
N ASN A 31 -14.88 2.57 3.58
CA ASN A 31 -15.27 1.70 2.49
C ASN A 31 -14.53 2.15 1.23
N LYS A 32 -13.25 1.77 1.11
CA LYS A 32 -12.51 1.92 -0.13
C LYS A 32 -13.10 0.90 -1.11
N VAL A 33 -13.73 1.38 -2.17
CA VAL A 33 -14.10 0.52 -3.31
C VAL A 33 -12.79 0.07 -3.95
N LEU A 34 -12.35 -1.13 -3.58
CA LEU A 34 -11.19 -1.76 -4.19
C LEU A 34 -11.62 -2.15 -5.61
N TYR A 35 -11.20 -1.36 -6.59
CA TYR A 35 -11.43 -1.66 -7.99
C TYR A 35 -10.47 -2.75 -8.43
N TYR A 36 -10.92 -4.01 -8.36
CA TYR A 36 -10.21 -5.12 -8.98
C TYR A 36 -10.57 -5.16 -10.46
N SER A 37 -9.73 -4.56 -11.30
CA SER A 37 -9.85 -4.72 -12.76
C SER A 37 -9.45 -6.14 -13.14
N LYS A 38 -10.27 -6.81 -13.97
CA LYS A 38 -9.86 -8.05 -14.66
C LYS A 38 -8.64 -7.82 -15.58
N TYR A 39 -8.36 -6.57 -15.91
CA TYR A 39 -7.36 -6.14 -16.87
C TYR A 39 -6.28 -5.31 -16.16
N PRO A 40 -5.23 -5.95 -15.61
CA PRO A 40 -4.19 -5.25 -14.86
C PRO A 40 -3.16 -4.56 -15.77
N TRP A 41 -3.16 -4.84 -17.07
CA TRP A 41 -2.22 -4.29 -18.04
C TRP A 41 -2.90 -3.29 -18.96
N GLN A 42 -2.14 -2.30 -19.40
CA GLN A 42 -2.55 -1.32 -20.40
C GLN A 42 -1.54 -1.31 -21.55
N THR A 43 -2.03 -1.49 -22.77
CA THR A 43 -1.19 -1.33 -23.96
C THR A 43 -0.75 0.12 -24.11
N ASN A 44 0.32 0.36 -24.87
CA ASN A 44 0.74 1.72 -25.23
C ASN A 44 -0.36 2.53 -25.95
N THR A 45 -1.36 1.86 -26.53
CA THR A 45 -2.54 2.49 -27.15
C THR A 45 -3.70 2.76 -26.19
N GLY A 46 -3.53 2.49 -24.89
CA GLY A 46 -4.53 2.75 -23.85
C GLY A 46 -5.59 1.66 -23.65
N VAL A 47 -5.44 0.50 -24.32
CA VAL A 47 -6.37 -0.64 -24.20
C VAL A 47 -6.01 -1.51 -23.01
N TRP A 48 -7.00 -1.80 -22.17
CA TRP A 48 -6.87 -2.64 -20.98
C TRP A 48 -6.91 -4.13 -21.34
N ILE A 49 -5.88 -4.89 -20.96
CA ILE A 49 -5.72 -6.32 -21.28
C ILE A 49 -5.39 -7.16 -20.03
N ALA A 50 -5.69 -8.46 -20.10
CA ALA A 50 -5.58 -9.36 -18.96
C ALA A 50 -4.13 -9.84 -18.72
N ASN A 51 -3.37 -10.01 -19.80
CA ASN A 51 -1.98 -10.43 -19.79
C ASN A 51 -1.18 -9.47 -20.67
N SER A 52 0.06 -9.16 -20.27
CA SER A 52 0.99 -8.44 -21.13
C SER A 52 1.23 -9.22 -22.43
N THR A 53 1.23 -8.50 -23.54
CA THR A 53 1.46 -9.03 -24.89
C THR A 53 2.70 -8.43 -25.55
N ALA A 54 3.18 -7.28 -25.05
CA ALA A 54 4.36 -6.59 -25.54
C ALA A 54 5.13 -5.94 -24.39
N ASP A 55 6.45 -5.76 -24.58
CA ASP A 55 7.34 -5.14 -23.59
C ASP A 55 6.99 -3.67 -23.30
N THR A 56 6.20 -3.04 -24.16
CA THR A 56 5.70 -1.66 -23.98
C THR A 56 4.41 -1.58 -23.16
N ASP A 57 3.84 -2.72 -22.75
CA ASP A 57 2.61 -2.74 -21.97
C ASP A 57 2.93 -2.32 -20.52
N LEU A 58 2.14 -1.39 -19.99
CA LEU A 58 2.30 -0.87 -18.64
C LEU A 58 1.40 -1.64 -17.68
N ILE A 59 1.93 -2.02 -16.52
CA ILE A 59 1.13 -2.55 -15.43
C ILE A 59 0.48 -1.39 -14.68
N ASN A 60 -0.80 -1.54 -14.35
CA ASN A 60 -1.51 -0.59 -13.52
C ASN A 60 -1.24 -0.88 -12.05
N ALA A 61 -0.10 -0.37 -11.59
CA ALA A 61 0.41 -0.51 -10.23
C ALA A 61 1.10 0.81 -9.83
N ASP A 62 1.02 1.15 -8.54
CA ASP A 62 1.85 2.23 -8.00
C ASP A 62 3.31 1.77 -7.85
N GLU A 63 4.24 2.72 -7.74
CA GLU A 63 5.69 2.44 -7.72
C GLU A 63 6.09 1.48 -6.58
N ASP A 64 5.54 1.68 -5.37
CA ASP A 64 5.78 0.78 -4.22
C ASP A 64 5.17 -0.63 -4.44
N GLU A 65 4.10 -0.75 -5.24
CA GLU A 65 3.45 -2.04 -5.54
C GLU A 65 4.23 -2.84 -6.59
N LEU A 66 4.90 -2.16 -7.53
CA LEU A 66 5.72 -2.78 -8.56
C LEU A 66 6.90 -3.56 -7.95
N GLU A 67 7.57 -2.99 -6.94
CA GLU A 67 8.65 -3.66 -6.21
C GLU A 67 8.15 -4.93 -5.51
N LEU A 68 6.99 -4.85 -4.86
CA LEU A 68 6.30 -5.99 -4.22
C LEU A 68 5.99 -7.11 -5.21
N PHE A 69 5.47 -6.76 -6.40
CA PHE A 69 5.20 -7.75 -7.46
C PHE A 69 6.50 -8.37 -7.98
N THR A 70 7.55 -7.58 -8.14
CA THR A 70 8.85 -8.05 -8.62
C THR A 70 9.46 -9.09 -7.68
N GLU A 71 9.51 -8.80 -6.37
CA GLU A 71 10.02 -9.77 -5.39
C GLU A 71 9.15 -11.03 -5.32
N ARG A 72 7.82 -10.89 -5.48
CA ARG A 72 6.94 -12.06 -5.54
C ARG A 72 7.21 -12.93 -6.77
N CYS A 73 7.45 -12.33 -7.92
CA CYS A 73 7.84 -13.04 -9.13
C CYS A 73 9.19 -13.75 -8.98
N LYS A 74 10.17 -13.13 -8.32
CA LYS A 74 11.47 -13.75 -8.01
C LYS A 74 11.30 -15.01 -7.16
N ILE A 75 10.43 -14.98 -6.15
CA ILE A 75 10.14 -16.16 -5.31
C ILE A 75 9.63 -17.33 -6.16
N GLU A 76 8.68 -17.07 -7.06
CA GLU A 76 8.12 -18.10 -7.95
C GLU A 76 9.19 -18.61 -8.95
N LEU A 77 10.01 -17.71 -9.51
CA LEU A 77 11.13 -18.07 -10.39
C LEU A 77 12.16 -18.94 -9.68
N PHE A 78 12.59 -18.57 -8.47
CA PHE A 78 13.56 -19.34 -7.70
C PHE A 78 12.99 -20.69 -7.23
N ARG A 79 11.68 -20.76 -6.95
CA ARG A 79 11.01 -22.03 -6.69
C ARG A 79 11.12 -22.97 -7.88
N ASP A 80 10.88 -22.46 -9.09
CA ASP A 80 10.94 -23.27 -10.32
C ASP A 80 12.40 -23.69 -10.64
N LEU A 81 13.37 -22.83 -10.35
CA LEU A 81 14.80 -23.14 -10.44
C LEU A 81 15.32 -24.05 -9.31
N LYS A 82 14.51 -24.26 -8.26
CA LYS A 82 14.88 -24.97 -7.01
C LYS A 82 16.06 -24.32 -6.27
N ASP A 83 16.23 -23.01 -6.44
CA ASP A 83 17.25 -22.22 -5.74
C ASP A 83 16.65 -21.66 -4.43
N TYR A 84 16.63 -22.51 -3.41
CA TYR A 84 15.97 -22.22 -2.14
C TYR A 84 16.65 -21.12 -1.33
N ASP A 85 17.97 -20.92 -1.52
CA ASP A 85 18.71 -19.88 -0.81
C ASP A 85 18.34 -18.50 -1.34
N GLN A 86 18.30 -18.33 -2.66
CA GLN A 86 17.85 -17.08 -3.28
C GLN A 86 16.35 -16.84 -3.04
N MET A 87 15.54 -17.91 -3.02
CA MET A 87 14.13 -17.82 -2.67
C MET A 87 13.93 -17.28 -1.25
N ALA A 88 14.72 -17.74 -0.28
CA ALA A 88 14.63 -17.26 1.10
C ALA A 88 15.00 -15.77 1.23
N LEU A 89 16.01 -15.31 0.48
CA LEU A 89 16.37 -13.89 0.43
C LEU A 89 15.25 -13.03 -0.16
N ALA A 90 14.70 -13.43 -1.31
CA ALA A 90 13.57 -12.74 -1.93
C ALA A 90 12.31 -12.74 -1.04
N GLN A 91 12.07 -13.82 -0.30
CA GLN A 91 10.97 -13.92 0.66
C GLN A 91 11.12 -12.94 1.83
N ASN A 92 12.34 -12.77 2.35
CA ASN A 92 12.61 -11.80 3.41
C ASN A 92 12.43 -10.36 2.90
N GLU A 93 12.94 -10.06 1.71
CA GLU A 93 12.81 -8.74 1.08
C GLU A 93 11.33 -8.41 0.84
N TYR A 94 10.57 -9.37 0.30
CA TYR A 94 9.13 -9.23 0.10
C TYR A 94 8.39 -8.91 1.40
N GLU A 95 8.67 -9.63 2.50
CA GLU A 95 8.00 -9.36 3.77
C GLU A 95 8.38 -7.99 4.35
N MET A 96 9.63 -7.56 4.19
CA MET A 96 10.06 -6.21 4.60
C MET A 96 9.35 -5.11 3.78
N LEU A 97 9.35 -5.22 2.45
CA LEU A 97 8.64 -4.28 1.56
C LEU A 97 7.15 -4.25 1.87
N LYS A 98 6.54 -5.40 2.15
CA LYS A 98 5.13 -5.52 2.54
C LYS A 98 4.84 -4.80 3.86
N GLN A 99 5.71 -4.90 4.86
CA GLN A 99 5.55 -4.13 6.10
C GLN A 99 5.71 -2.63 5.86
N ASN A 100 6.69 -2.22 5.07
CA ASN A 100 6.89 -0.82 4.69
C ASN A 100 5.68 -0.26 3.94
N TYR A 101 5.14 -1.02 2.98
CA TYR A 101 3.92 -0.68 2.26
C TYR A 101 2.73 -0.51 3.22
N LYS A 102 2.55 -1.44 4.17
CA LYS A 102 1.50 -1.35 5.21
C LYS A 102 1.67 -0.13 6.12
N MET A 103 2.90 0.32 6.37
CA MET A 103 3.19 1.52 7.17
C MET A 103 2.93 2.81 6.40
N LYS A 104 3.32 2.87 5.12
CA LYS A 104 3.12 4.02 4.24
C LYS A 104 1.66 4.19 3.82
N ASN A 105 0.92 3.10 3.68
CA ASN A 105 -0.48 3.05 3.24
C ASN A 105 -1.43 2.57 4.37
N PRO A 106 -1.51 3.29 5.51
CA PRO A 106 -2.29 2.85 6.67
C PRO A 106 -3.80 2.84 6.41
N THR A 107 -4.29 3.62 5.44
CA THR A 107 -5.69 3.62 5.00
C THR A 107 -6.05 2.35 4.21
N GLU A 108 -5.09 1.73 3.53
CA GLU A 108 -5.27 0.46 2.82
C GLU A 108 -5.07 -0.76 3.71
N LYS A 109 -4.37 -0.58 4.84
CA LYS A 109 -4.21 -1.58 5.90
C LYS A 109 -5.52 -1.94 6.60
N LEU A 110 -6.58 -1.14 6.47
CA LEU A 110 -7.90 -1.34 7.08
C LEU A 110 -8.71 -2.51 6.48
N LYS A 111 -8.06 -3.56 5.95
CA LYS A 111 -8.75 -4.84 5.75
C LYS A 111 -8.77 -5.57 7.09
N VAL A 112 -9.96 -5.72 7.67
CA VAL A 112 -10.18 -6.58 8.83
C VAL A 112 -9.81 -8.01 8.41
N GLU A 113 -8.67 -8.50 8.87
CA GLU A 113 -8.30 -9.92 8.75
C GLU A 113 -9.16 -10.70 9.75
N THR A 114 -10.30 -11.21 9.32
CA THR A 114 -11.12 -12.12 10.13
C THR A 114 -10.44 -13.49 10.16
N TYR A 115 -9.83 -13.85 11.27
CA TYR A 115 -9.34 -15.20 11.53
C TYR A 115 -10.53 -16.09 11.92
N TYR A 116 -10.81 -17.14 11.13
CA TYR A 116 -11.69 -18.23 11.55
C TYR A 116 -10.82 -19.30 12.23
N TYR A 117 -11.10 -19.56 13.52
CA TYR A 117 -10.52 -20.67 14.28
C TYR A 117 -11.18 -22.00 13.89
#